data_AF-A0A0B9GS10-F1
#
_entry.id   AF-A0A0B9GS10-F1
#
_cell.length_a   1.000
_cell.length_b   1.000
_cell.length_c   1.000
_cell.angle_alpha   90.00
_cell.angle_beta   90.00
_cell.angle_gamma   90.00
#
_symmetry.space_group_name_H-M   'P 1'
#
loop_
_entity.id
_entity.type
_entity.pdbx_description
1 polymer ?
#
loop_
_entity_poly.entity_id
_entity_poly.type
_entity_poly.pdbx_seq_one_letter_code
_entity_poly.pdbx_strand_id
1 'polypeptide(L)'
;MLKLRNIHLIFVIVTVIFCLKVYQSTPIEPYFVILQMVVLLALFLWLSYFLYCSIYLNKNIDLAVKYFAILMIVIPIISSISANIYFGQPIILGVLSERGWLTICGSIYVFYCITKNKISVTELENTFVKISIVSLFFYILIYVFIDPNAISGDNSFGQYTEARGVRFFFQEFFIIFGTLYFFIKSYRNRAWSAVLLLFAFLFYIVFFNGGRTYILNMLVTIFFFVTFNLSLKIFAVSVVFIIPLMAFTTVSILLFGSDFLSDKFNLFLDMFKVVFTFEQGNDISSNIRLINLESIQRFIEQNFNAIYFGVGNISNHFLDGWESFFGYFYPSDIGFVGGAFLYGIFGIVCIWLIPSFVSFLYLYKTRKVNDIFIDSVRYTLIFHLLTPQQHIAYFTIFKLLLPLFILIGYSKLYYERLNKTV
;
A
#
# COMPACT_ATOMS: atom_id res chain seq x y z
N MET A 1 3.35 21.56 27.50
CA MET A 1 3.64 21.15 26.10
C MET A 1 3.70 19.64 25.90
N LEU A 2 4.37 18.86 26.76
CA LEU A 2 4.48 17.39 26.62
C LEU A 2 3.12 16.65 26.51
N LYS A 3 2.12 17.02 27.34
CA LYS A 3 0.77 16.41 27.28
C LYS A 3 0.09 16.58 25.91
N LEU A 4 0.18 17.78 25.31
CA LEU A 4 -0.39 18.05 23.97
C LEU A 4 0.34 17.31 22.86
N ARG A 5 1.66 17.13 22.99
CA ARG A 5 2.47 16.36 22.03
C ARG A 5 2.04 14.89 22.00
N ASN A 6 1.83 14.29 23.17
CA ASN A 6 1.35 12.91 23.29
C ASN A 6 -0.03 12.71 22.66
N ILE A 7 -0.94 13.69 22.80
CA ILE A 7 -2.26 13.64 22.17
C ILE A 7 -2.13 13.57 20.64
N HIS A 8 -1.32 14.45 20.03
CA HIS A 8 -1.11 14.43 18.58
C HIS A 8 -0.50 13.12 18.09
N LEU A 9 0.44 12.54 18.85
CA LEU A 9 1.02 11.24 18.54
C LEU A 9 -0.02 10.12 18.53
N ILE A 10 -0.90 10.07 19.53
CA ILE A 10 -2.01 9.11 19.60
C ILE A 10 -2.92 9.29 18.38
N PHE A 11 -3.29 10.53 18.04
CA PHE A 11 -4.11 10.79 16.85
C PHE A 11 -3.42 10.35 15.56
N VAL A 12 -2.10 10.51 15.43
CA VAL A 12 -1.36 9.99 14.26
C VAL A 12 -1.35 8.47 14.22
N ILE A 13 -1.18 7.79 15.35
CA ILE A 13 -1.26 6.33 15.44
C ILE A 13 -2.64 5.86 14.95
N VAL A 14 -3.71 6.44 15.52
CA VAL A 14 -5.09 6.14 15.14
C VAL A 14 -5.31 6.40 13.65
N THR A 15 -4.91 7.57 13.16
CA THR A 15 -5.02 7.95 11.75
C THR A 15 -4.35 6.92 10.84
N VAL A 16 -3.10 6.56 11.13
CA VAL A 16 -2.34 5.65 10.28
C VAL A 16 -2.95 4.24 10.31
N ILE A 17 -3.36 3.73 11.47
CA ILE A 17 -4.00 2.40 11.60
C ILE A 17 -5.30 2.33 10.78
N PHE A 18 -6.18 3.32 10.92
CA PHE A 18 -7.48 3.32 10.25
C PHE A 18 -7.40 3.66 8.76
N CYS A 19 -6.53 4.59 8.35
CA CYS A 19 -6.35 4.90 6.93
C CYS A 19 -5.62 3.78 6.17
N LEU A 20 -4.70 3.05 6.82
CA LEU A 20 -4.10 1.84 6.23
C LEU A 20 -5.01 0.62 6.31
N LYS A 21 -6.13 0.65 7.03
CA LYS A 21 -6.99 -0.54 7.21
C LYS A 21 -6.22 -1.72 7.82
N VAL A 22 -5.34 -1.45 8.80
CA VAL A 22 -4.38 -2.47 9.31
C VAL A 22 -5.08 -3.74 9.76
N TYR A 23 -6.23 -3.60 10.41
CA TYR A 23 -7.00 -4.72 10.96
C TYR A 23 -8.34 -4.93 10.26
N GLN A 24 -8.53 -4.41 9.04
CA GLN A 24 -9.80 -4.60 8.34
C GLN A 24 -10.03 -6.07 8.01
N SER A 25 -9.04 -6.79 7.51
CA SER A 25 -9.16 -8.23 7.22
C SER A 25 -8.81 -9.06 8.46
N THR A 26 -9.54 -8.87 9.56
CA THR A 26 -9.34 -9.61 10.82
C THR A 26 -10.68 -9.91 11.48
N PRO A 27 -10.77 -10.81 12.49
CA PRO A 27 -12.05 -11.12 13.15
C PRO A 27 -12.74 -9.90 13.82
N ILE A 28 -12.04 -8.77 13.95
CA ILE A 28 -12.60 -7.52 14.46
C ILE A 28 -13.11 -6.58 13.35
N GLU A 29 -13.21 -7.04 12.10
CA GLU A 29 -13.63 -6.25 10.93
C GLU A 29 -14.90 -5.41 11.17
N PRO A 30 -16.03 -5.96 11.67
CA PRO A 30 -17.28 -5.21 11.74
C PRO A 30 -17.15 -3.96 12.62
N TYR A 31 -16.45 -4.09 13.75
CA TYR A 31 -16.17 -2.97 14.65
C TYR A 31 -15.14 -2.01 14.05
N PHE A 32 -14.14 -2.55 13.36
CA PHE A 32 -13.10 -1.76 12.71
C PHE A 32 -13.68 -0.84 11.63
N VAL A 33 -14.61 -1.33 10.80
CA VAL A 33 -15.24 -0.55 9.72
C VAL A 33 -16.03 0.63 10.27
N ILE A 34 -16.83 0.44 11.34
CA ILE A 34 -17.60 1.52 11.96
C ILE A 34 -16.66 2.60 12.51
N LEU A 35 -15.64 2.19 13.28
CA LEU A 35 -14.66 3.12 13.83
C LEU A 35 -13.86 3.83 12.74
N GLN A 36 -13.54 3.12 11.65
CA GLN A 36 -12.87 3.70 10.50
C GLN A 36 -13.69 4.83 9.89
N MET A 37 -15.00 4.63 9.70
CA MET A 37 -15.87 5.69 9.16
C MET A 37 -15.89 6.93 10.04
N VAL A 38 -15.96 6.76 11.37
CA VAL A 38 -15.91 7.87 12.33
C VAL A 38 -14.58 8.62 12.24
N VAL A 39 -13.46 7.89 12.16
CA VAL A 39 -12.12 8.50 12.01
C VAL A 39 -11.98 9.24 10.69
N LEU A 40 -12.43 8.65 9.57
CA LEU A 40 -12.39 9.30 8.27
C LEU A 40 -13.25 10.56 8.23
N LEU A 41 -14.44 10.53 8.83
CA LEU A 41 -15.31 11.70 8.94
C LEU A 41 -14.64 12.81 9.78
N ALA A 42 -14.06 12.45 10.93
CA ALA A 42 -13.34 13.41 11.76
C ALA A 42 -12.14 14.05 11.03
N LEU A 43 -11.39 13.25 10.28
CA LEU A 43 -10.27 13.73 9.44
C LEU A 43 -10.75 14.63 8.30
N PHE A 44 -11.88 14.29 7.67
CA PHE A 44 -12.49 15.11 6.63
C PHE A 44 -12.93 16.46 7.19
N LEU A 45 -13.68 16.48 8.29
CA LEU A 45 -14.11 17.71 8.96
C LEU A 45 -12.91 18.58 9.39
N TRP A 46 -11.86 17.95 9.92
CA TRP A 46 -10.61 18.63 10.25
C TRP A 46 -9.95 19.24 9.00
N LEU A 47 -9.86 18.51 7.89
CA LEU A 47 -9.26 19.01 6.66
C LEU A 47 -10.06 20.17 6.08
N SER A 48 -11.39 20.06 6.05
CA SER A 48 -12.29 21.14 5.60
C SER A 48 -12.08 22.41 6.44
N TYR A 49 -12.03 22.28 7.76
CA TYR A 49 -11.74 23.40 8.66
C TYR A 49 -10.33 23.97 8.43
N PHE A 50 -9.33 23.12 8.26
CA PHE A 50 -7.94 23.53 7.97
C PHE A 50 -7.84 24.33 6.66
N LEU A 51 -8.49 23.86 5.60
CA LEU A 51 -8.52 24.54 4.31
C LEU A 51 -9.28 25.86 4.40
N TYR A 52 -10.46 25.87 5.04
CA TYR A 52 -11.25 27.09 5.28
C TYR A 52 -10.42 28.15 6.01
N CYS A 53 -9.82 27.80 7.15
CA CYS A 53 -8.97 28.71 7.91
C CYS A 53 -7.77 29.20 7.11
N SER A 54 -7.18 28.33 6.28
CA SER A 54 -6.01 28.70 5.49
C SER A 54 -6.36 29.67 4.35
N ILE A 55 -7.52 29.49 3.71
CA ILE A 55 -8.04 30.42 2.69
C ILE A 55 -8.42 31.75 3.35
N TYR A 56 -9.20 31.71 4.43
CA TYR A 56 -9.65 32.92 5.15
C TYR A 56 -8.47 33.76 5.69
N LEU A 57 -7.42 33.11 6.18
CA LEU A 57 -6.23 33.79 6.70
C LEU A 57 -5.16 34.07 5.63
N ASN A 58 -5.46 33.88 4.34
CA ASN A 58 -4.52 34.04 3.22
C ASN A 58 -3.17 33.31 3.43
N LYS A 59 -3.22 32.12 4.05
CA LYS A 59 -2.03 31.30 4.27
C LYS A 59 -1.68 30.52 3.01
N ASN A 60 -0.40 30.52 2.65
CA ASN A 60 0.11 29.68 1.56
C ASN A 60 0.01 28.20 1.92
N ILE A 61 -0.97 27.51 1.33
CA ILE A 61 -1.11 26.05 1.41
C ILE A 61 -0.14 25.40 0.43
N ASP A 62 0.49 24.31 0.86
CA ASP A 62 1.38 23.52 0.02
C ASP A 62 0.67 23.02 -1.25
N LEU A 63 1.35 23.07 -2.40
CA LEU A 63 0.77 22.68 -3.68
C LEU A 63 0.36 21.20 -3.71
N ALA A 64 1.13 20.31 -3.08
CA ALA A 64 0.77 18.90 -3.00
C ALA A 64 -0.49 18.70 -2.15
N VAL A 65 -0.62 19.43 -1.03
CA VAL A 65 -1.84 19.42 -0.20
C VAL A 65 -3.06 19.89 -1.01
N LYS A 66 -2.94 20.99 -1.76
CA LYS A 66 -4.03 21.47 -2.64
C LYS A 66 -4.41 20.42 -3.68
N TYR A 67 -3.41 19.86 -4.37
CA TYR A 67 -3.61 18.87 -5.41
C TYR A 67 -4.38 17.64 -4.91
N PHE A 68 -3.91 17.02 -3.82
CA PHE A 68 -4.53 15.82 -3.28
C PHE A 68 -5.90 16.10 -2.63
N ALA A 69 -6.10 17.29 -2.04
CA ALA A 69 -7.42 17.70 -1.55
C ALA A 69 -8.44 17.86 -2.69
N ILE A 70 -8.02 18.36 -3.85
CA ILE A 70 -8.87 18.44 -5.04
C ILE A 70 -9.18 17.04 -5.56
N LEU A 71 -8.18 16.15 -5.69
CA LEU A 71 -8.41 14.77 -6.15
C LEU A 71 -9.41 14.01 -5.28
N MET A 72 -9.35 14.21 -3.96
CA MET A 72 -10.26 13.59 -3.01
C MET A 72 -11.74 13.89 -3.31
N ILE A 73 -12.04 15.03 -3.95
CA ILE A 73 -13.40 15.44 -4.30
C ILE A 73 -13.70 15.11 -5.77
N VAL A 74 -12.77 15.43 -6.67
CA VAL A 74 -12.97 15.30 -8.13
C VAL A 74 -13.09 13.84 -8.55
N ILE A 75 -12.26 12.94 -8.02
CA ILE A 75 -12.28 11.53 -8.45
C ILE A 75 -13.60 10.85 -8.08
N PRO A 76 -14.11 10.92 -6.83
CA PRO A 76 -15.41 10.33 -6.50
C PRO A 76 -16.57 10.87 -7.35
N ILE A 77 -16.57 12.17 -7.68
CA ILE A 77 -17.62 12.78 -8.50
C ILE A 77 -17.56 12.26 -9.94
N ILE A 78 -16.38 12.29 -10.58
CA ILE A 78 -16.21 11.82 -11.96
C ILE A 78 -16.55 10.34 -12.05
N SER A 79 -15.99 9.52 -11.15
CA SER A 79 -16.26 8.08 -11.08
C SER A 79 -17.76 7.82 -10.93
N SER A 80 -18.43 8.57 -10.06
CA SER A 80 -19.86 8.41 -9.87
C SER A 80 -20.71 8.82 -11.09
N ILE A 81 -20.31 9.86 -11.82
CA ILE A 81 -21.00 10.28 -13.04
C ILE A 81 -20.80 9.22 -14.12
N SER A 82 -19.58 8.72 -14.30
CA SER A 82 -19.29 7.64 -15.25
C SER A 82 -20.12 6.38 -14.94
N ALA A 83 -20.17 5.96 -13.67
CA ALA A 83 -20.95 4.78 -13.27
C ALA A 83 -22.46 4.97 -13.52
N ASN A 84 -22.96 6.20 -13.39
CA ASN A 84 -24.34 6.52 -13.74
C ASN A 84 -24.59 6.42 -15.25
N ILE A 85 -23.67 6.95 -16.07
CA ILE A 85 -23.79 6.94 -17.54
C ILE A 85 -23.77 5.51 -18.09
N TYR A 86 -22.84 4.67 -17.62
CA TYR A 86 -22.63 3.33 -18.20
C TYR A 86 -23.52 2.25 -17.58
N PHE A 87 -23.87 2.37 -16.29
CA PHE A 87 -24.57 1.31 -15.55
C PHE A 87 -25.88 1.76 -14.90
N GLY A 88 -26.25 3.04 -15.02
CA GLY A 88 -27.46 3.58 -14.39
C GLY A 88 -27.38 3.71 -12.86
N GLN A 89 -26.18 3.56 -12.27
CA GLN A 89 -26.01 3.64 -10.81
C GLN A 89 -26.37 5.04 -10.28
N PRO A 90 -27.16 5.16 -9.20
CA PRO A 90 -27.42 6.44 -8.55
C PRO A 90 -26.12 7.14 -8.11
N ILE A 91 -26.01 8.45 -8.36
CA ILE A 91 -24.78 9.22 -8.10
C ILE A 91 -24.35 9.14 -6.62
N ILE A 92 -25.29 9.16 -5.68
CA ILE A 92 -24.96 9.06 -4.26
C ILE A 92 -24.25 7.72 -3.94
N LEU A 93 -24.70 6.62 -4.55
CA LEU A 93 -24.07 5.31 -4.36
C LEU A 93 -22.68 5.25 -4.99
N GLY A 94 -22.46 5.94 -6.12
CA GLY A 94 -21.12 6.05 -6.72
C GLY A 94 -20.14 6.86 -5.88
N VAL A 95 -20.57 7.98 -5.30
CA VAL A 95 -19.70 8.75 -4.38
C VAL A 95 -19.36 7.91 -3.14
N LEU A 96 -20.31 7.14 -2.61
CA LEU A 96 -20.09 6.28 -1.44
C LEU A 96 -19.24 5.04 -1.72
N SER A 97 -19.24 4.52 -2.96
CA SER A 97 -18.34 3.45 -3.37
C SER A 97 -16.87 3.91 -3.39
N GLU A 98 -16.66 5.22 -3.59
CA GLU A 98 -15.35 5.88 -3.66
C GLU A 98 -14.88 6.47 -2.32
N ARG A 99 -15.49 6.09 -1.19
CA ARG A 99 -15.10 6.57 0.15
C ARG A 99 -13.64 6.35 0.53
N GLY A 100 -12.95 5.42 -0.14
CA GLY A 100 -11.51 5.16 0.05
C GLY A 100 -10.64 6.39 -0.20
N TRP A 101 -11.08 7.33 -1.04
CA TRP A 101 -10.40 8.59 -1.32
C TRP A 101 -10.26 9.50 -0.09
N LEU A 102 -11.15 9.39 0.90
CA LEU A 102 -11.05 10.15 2.15
C LEU A 102 -9.78 9.83 2.96
N THR A 103 -9.14 8.68 2.72
CA THR A 103 -7.88 8.33 3.37
C THR A 103 -6.76 9.34 3.10
N ILE A 104 -6.84 10.10 1.99
CA ILE A 104 -5.93 11.22 1.69
C ILE A 104 -5.82 12.21 2.86
N CYS A 105 -6.92 12.46 3.58
CA CYS A 105 -6.94 13.34 4.75
C CYS A 105 -5.90 12.92 5.79
N GLY A 106 -5.72 11.60 5.99
CA GLY A 106 -4.76 11.09 6.95
C GLY A 106 -3.31 11.44 6.60
N SER A 107 -2.93 11.41 5.31
CA SER A 107 -1.56 11.70 4.89
C SER A 107 -1.28 13.19 5.03
N ILE A 108 -2.27 14.03 4.69
CA ILE A 108 -2.22 15.48 4.91
C ILE A 108 -2.14 15.80 6.41
N TYR A 109 -2.87 15.08 7.27
CA TYR A 109 -2.80 15.25 8.72
C TYR A 109 -1.43 14.91 9.30
N VAL A 110 -0.82 13.79 8.85
CA VAL A 110 0.56 13.42 9.24
C VAL A 110 1.55 14.51 8.80
N PHE A 111 1.43 14.99 7.55
CA PHE A 111 2.23 16.10 7.04
C PHE A 111 2.09 17.38 7.88
N TYR A 112 0.84 17.73 8.25
CA TYR A 112 0.57 18.87 9.12
C TYR A 112 1.26 18.71 10.48
N CYS A 113 1.17 17.52 11.10
CA CYS A 113 1.78 17.26 12.39
C CYS A 113 3.31 17.37 12.35
N ILE A 114 3.94 16.89 11.27
CA ILE A 114 5.39 17.02 11.04
C ILE A 114 5.76 18.49 10.86
N THR A 115 5.17 19.18 9.87
CA THR A 115 5.56 20.56 9.53
C THR A 115 5.29 21.57 10.63
N LYS A 116 4.32 21.33 11.51
CA LYS A 116 4.05 22.16 12.68
C LYS A 116 4.81 21.72 13.95
N ASN A 117 5.78 20.82 13.83
CA ASN A 117 6.54 20.24 14.93
C ASN A 117 5.64 19.72 16.08
N LYS A 118 4.43 19.23 15.74
CA LYS A 118 3.52 18.61 16.71
C LYS A 118 3.98 17.21 17.09
N ILE A 119 4.75 16.57 16.23
CA ILE A 119 5.38 15.27 16.43
C ILE A 119 6.80 15.36 15.86
N SER A 120 7.76 14.77 16.56
CA SER A 120 9.14 14.67 16.08
C SER A 120 9.31 13.46 15.14
N VAL A 121 10.31 13.54 14.25
CA VAL A 121 10.64 12.44 13.33
C VAL A 121 11.01 11.17 14.10
N THR A 122 11.68 11.30 15.25
CA THR A 122 12.05 10.17 16.11
C THR A 122 10.83 9.53 16.79
N GLU A 123 9.82 10.32 17.18
CA GLU A 123 8.55 9.78 17.68
C GLU A 123 7.78 9.01 16.59
N LEU A 124 7.81 9.53 15.36
CA LEU A 124 7.20 8.87 14.21
C LEU A 124 7.93 7.56 13.86
N GLU A 125 9.27 7.56 13.86
CA GLU A 125 10.10 6.37 13.69
C GLU A 125 9.75 5.31 14.73
N ASN A 126 9.82 5.67 16.02
CA ASN A 126 9.52 4.74 17.11
C ASN A 126 8.11 4.16 17.00
N THR A 127 7.15 4.97 16.54
CA THR A 127 5.77 4.53 16.32
C THR A 127 5.69 3.51 15.19
N PHE A 128 6.27 3.80 14.03
CA PHE A 128 6.23 2.91 12.87
C PHE A 128 6.92 1.57 13.17
N VAL A 129 8.05 1.60 13.87
CA VAL A 129 8.79 0.40 14.29
C VAL A 129 7.99 -0.43 15.30
N LYS A 130 7.33 0.21 16.27
CA LYS A 130 6.47 -0.52 17.22
C LYS A 130 5.28 -1.16 16.53
N ILE A 131 4.60 -0.41 15.64
CA ILE A 131 3.45 -0.94 14.91
C ILE A 131 3.89 -2.10 14.00
N SER A 132 5.04 -2.03 13.33
CA SER A 132 5.51 -3.15 12.50
C SER A 132 5.77 -4.42 13.29
N ILE A 133 6.42 -4.33 14.46
CA ILE A 133 6.65 -5.49 15.33
C ILE A 133 5.31 -6.03 15.85
N VAL A 134 4.41 -5.16 16.32
CA VAL A 134 3.09 -5.56 16.84
C VAL A 134 2.26 -6.23 15.75
N SER A 135 2.24 -5.67 14.53
CA SER A 135 1.56 -6.28 13.38
C SER A 135 2.14 -7.64 13.03
N LEU A 136 3.46 -7.80 12.99
CA LEU A 136 4.11 -9.09 12.74
C LEU A 136 3.67 -10.14 13.77
N PHE A 137 3.76 -9.79 15.05
CA PHE A 137 3.36 -10.69 16.13
C PHE A 137 1.89 -11.04 16.05
N PHE A 138 1.02 -10.05 15.87
CA PHE A 138 -0.42 -10.22 15.77
C PHE A 138 -0.83 -11.11 14.57
N TYR A 139 -0.22 -10.92 13.40
CA TYR A 139 -0.51 -11.75 12.23
C TYR A 139 -0.06 -13.20 12.45
N ILE A 140 1.12 -13.41 13.04
CA ILE A 140 1.58 -14.77 13.40
C ILE A 140 0.62 -15.42 14.39
N LEU A 141 0.16 -14.69 15.42
CA LEU A 141 -0.83 -15.23 16.36
C LEU A 141 -2.11 -15.66 15.63
N ILE A 142 -2.62 -14.88 14.68
CA ILE A 142 -3.80 -15.29 13.92
C ILE A 142 -3.54 -16.60 13.16
N TYR A 143 -2.40 -16.73 12.48
CA TYR A 143 -2.06 -17.96 11.77
C TYR A 143 -1.93 -19.18 12.69
N VAL A 144 -1.52 -19.00 13.95
CA VAL A 144 -1.36 -20.09 14.92
C VAL A 144 -2.68 -20.47 15.58
N PHE A 145 -3.52 -19.49 15.90
CA PHE A 145 -4.70 -19.69 16.74
C PHE A 145 -6.02 -19.82 15.98
N ILE A 146 -6.11 -19.38 14.73
CA ILE A 146 -7.35 -19.46 13.96
C ILE A 146 -7.33 -20.73 13.10
N ASP A 147 -8.36 -21.56 13.27
CA ASP A 147 -8.56 -22.77 12.48
C ASP A 147 -8.80 -22.42 11.00
N PRO A 148 -7.98 -22.94 10.08
CA PRO A 148 -8.23 -22.93 8.63
C PRO A 148 -9.67 -23.21 8.21
N ASN A 149 -10.33 -24.17 8.87
CA ASN A 149 -11.67 -24.62 8.51
C ASN A 149 -12.77 -23.66 8.96
N ALA A 150 -12.47 -22.74 9.88
CA ALA A 150 -13.43 -21.70 10.28
C ALA A 150 -13.54 -20.57 9.24
N ILE A 151 -12.65 -20.55 8.24
CA ILE A 151 -12.52 -19.47 7.25
C ILE A 151 -13.09 -19.88 5.87
N SER A 152 -13.49 -21.15 5.71
CA SER A 152 -14.07 -21.67 4.45
C SER A 152 -15.46 -21.09 4.21
N GLY A 153 -15.52 -19.88 3.64
CA GLY A 153 -16.75 -19.20 3.26
C GLY A 153 -16.70 -17.68 3.43
N ASP A 154 -15.73 -17.15 4.18
CA ASP A 154 -15.58 -15.71 4.39
C ASP A 154 -14.46 -15.13 3.51
N ASN A 155 -14.84 -14.68 2.31
CA ASN A 155 -13.91 -14.12 1.32
C ASN A 155 -13.29 -12.77 1.76
N SER A 156 -13.75 -12.09 2.82
CA SER A 156 -13.16 -10.83 3.26
C SER A 156 -11.93 -11.03 4.17
N PHE A 157 -11.93 -12.10 4.96
CA PHE A 157 -10.91 -12.34 5.98
C PHE A 157 -9.74 -13.19 5.47
N GLY A 158 -10.05 -14.29 4.78
CA GLY A 158 -9.04 -15.18 4.23
C GLY A 158 -9.66 -16.22 3.32
N GLN A 159 -8.81 -16.92 2.56
CA GLN A 159 -9.26 -17.95 1.64
C GLN A 159 -8.39 -19.19 1.78
N TYR A 160 -9.04 -20.35 1.81
CA TYR A 160 -8.35 -21.62 1.66
C TYR A 160 -8.24 -21.95 0.17
N THR A 161 -7.03 -22.32 -0.27
CA THR A 161 -6.79 -22.85 -1.62
C THR A 161 -5.92 -24.08 -1.52
N GLU A 162 -6.26 -25.16 -2.24
CA GLU A 162 -5.53 -26.43 -2.18
C GLU A 162 -4.03 -26.26 -2.42
N ALA A 163 -3.65 -25.40 -3.38
CA ALA A 163 -2.24 -25.14 -3.74
C ALA A 163 -1.49 -24.22 -2.75
N ARG A 164 -2.18 -23.51 -1.84
CA ARG A 164 -1.53 -22.52 -0.97
C ARG A 164 -1.85 -22.66 0.51
N GLY A 165 -2.77 -23.55 0.89
CA GLY A 165 -3.33 -23.60 2.23
C GLY A 165 -4.18 -22.35 2.51
N VAL A 166 -4.21 -21.95 3.78
CA VAL A 166 -4.91 -20.74 4.24
C VAL A 166 -4.10 -19.50 3.93
N ARG A 167 -4.75 -18.52 3.30
CA ARG A 167 -4.20 -17.20 3.08
C ARG A 167 -5.09 -16.14 3.71
N PHE A 168 -4.54 -15.36 4.63
CA PHE A 168 -5.23 -14.18 5.17
C PHE A 168 -4.91 -12.94 4.33
N PHE A 169 -5.88 -12.04 4.19
CA PHE A 169 -5.73 -10.81 3.42
C PHE A 169 -5.23 -9.63 4.28
N PHE A 170 -4.21 -9.87 5.11
CA PHE A 170 -3.69 -8.87 6.04
C PHE A 170 -3.09 -7.63 5.35
N GLN A 171 -3.11 -6.51 6.06
CA GLN A 171 -2.45 -5.31 5.59
C GLN A 171 -0.92 -5.39 5.75
N GLU A 172 -0.21 -5.33 4.63
CA GLU A 172 1.23 -5.58 4.56
C GLU A 172 2.09 -4.33 4.73
N PHE A 173 1.53 -3.11 4.73
CA PHE A 173 2.31 -1.86 4.76
C PHE A 173 3.40 -1.85 5.84
N PHE A 174 3.05 -2.23 7.06
CA PHE A 174 3.99 -2.25 8.18
C PHE A 174 4.95 -3.44 8.15
N ILE A 175 4.58 -4.53 7.49
CA ILE A 175 5.50 -5.64 7.20
C ILE A 175 6.57 -5.16 6.22
N ILE A 176 6.16 -4.49 5.13
CA ILE A 176 7.08 -3.90 4.13
C ILE A 176 8.04 -2.91 4.81
N PHE A 177 7.48 -1.94 5.52
CA PHE A 177 8.25 -0.92 6.21
C PHE A 177 9.20 -1.57 7.24
N GLY A 178 8.72 -2.55 8.02
CA GLY A 178 9.53 -3.27 8.99
C GLY A 178 10.71 -4.01 8.36
N THR A 179 10.46 -4.77 7.29
CA THR A 179 11.51 -5.46 6.52
C THR A 179 12.58 -4.49 6.05
N LEU A 180 12.18 -3.39 5.40
CA LEU A 180 13.13 -2.39 4.90
C LEU A 180 13.86 -1.68 6.04
N TYR A 181 13.16 -1.29 7.11
CA TYR A 181 13.76 -0.63 8.26
C TYR A 181 14.82 -1.50 8.95
N PHE A 182 14.50 -2.76 9.25
CA PHE A 182 15.44 -3.67 9.89
C PHE A 182 16.57 -4.11 8.96
N PHE A 183 16.35 -4.15 7.64
CA PHE A 183 17.40 -4.33 6.65
C PHE A 183 18.39 -3.15 6.64
N ILE A 184 17.89 -1.91 6.56
CA ILE A 184 18.73 -0.71 6.53
C ILE A 184 19.45 -0.53 7.88
N LYS A 185 18.77 -0.81 8.99
CA LYS A 185 19.33 -0.71 10.35
C LYS A 185 20.38 -1.78 10.63
N SER A 186 20.13 -3.03 10.23
CA SER A 186 21.12 -4.11 10.38
C SER A 186 22.37 -3.81 9.58
N TYR A 187 22.20 -3.26 8.38
CA TYR A 187 23.30 -2.83 7.54
C TYR A 187 24.12 -1.68 8.15
N ARG A 188 23.46 -0.57 8.53
CA ARG A 188 24.16 0.64 9.02
C ARG A 188 24.76 0.47 10.41
N ASN A 189 24.00 -0.13 11.33
CA ASN A 189 24.39 -0.17 12.74
C ASN A 189 25.02 -1.51 13.14
N ARG A 190 25.03 -2.53 12.26
CA ARG A 190 25.50 -3.89 12.54
C ARG A 190 24.88 -4.51 13.80
N ALA A 191 23.65 -4.09 14.13
CA ALA A 191 22.95 -4.54 15.33
C ALA A 191 22.35 -5.93 15.09
N TRP A 192 22.78 -6.92 15.87
CA TRP A 192 22.31 -8.31 15.74
C TRP A 192 20.80 -8.45 16.01
N SER A 193 20.25 -7.61 16.90
CA SER A 193 18.81 -7.54 17.14
C SER A 193 18.01 -7.12 15.90
N ALA A 194 18.57 -6.23 15.06
CA ALA A 194 17.94 -5.85 13.79
C ALA A 194 18.01 -6.98 12.76
N VAL A 195 19.09 -7.77 12.75
CA VAL A 195 19.22 -8.96 11.90
C VAL A 195 18.16 -10.00 12.26
N LEU A 196 18.01 -10.31 13.54
CA LEU A 196 17.00 -11.28 14.01
C LEU A 196 15.58 -10.84 13.63
N LEU A 197 15.25 -9.55 13.84
CA LEU A 197 13.94 -9.01 13.45
C LEU A 197 13.74 -9.06 11.94
N LEU A 198 14.76 -8.71 11.14
CA LEU A 198 14.70 -8.83 9.67
C LEU A 198 14.35 -10.28 9.26
N PHE A 199 15.01 -11.28 9.84
CA PHE A 199 14.71 -12.68 9.57
C PHE A 199 13.27 -13.05 9.93
N ALA A 200 12.74 -12.55 11.05
CA ALA A 200 11.36 -12.78 11.42
C ALA A 200 10.37 -12.19 10.38
N PHE A 201 10.62 -10.98 9.88
CA PHE A 201 9.81 -10.40 8.81
C PHE A 201 9.92 -11.17 7.49
N LEU A 202 11.13 -11.58 7.09
CA LEU A 202 11.33 -12.36 5.86
C LEU A 202 10.68 -13.74 5.95
N PHE A 203 10.77 -14.40 7.10
CA PHE A 203 10.06 -15.64 7.38
C PHE A 203 8.55 -15.45 7.22
N TYR A 204 7.98 -14.40 7.81
CA TYR A 204 6.57 -14.08 7.61
C TYR A 204 6.19 -13.91 6.14
N ILE A 205 6.97 -13.13 5.39
CA ILE A 205 6.70 -12.87 3.97
C ILE A 205 6.73 -14.15 3.13
N VAL A 206 7.74 -15.01 3.34
CA VAL A 206 7.94 -16.22 2.52
C VAL A 206 6.93 -17.31 2.86
N PHE A 207 6.72 -17.59 4.16
CA PHE A 207 5.96 -18.77 4.58
C PHE A 207 4.48 -18.48 4.79
N PHE A 208 4.13 -17.31 5.31
CA PHE A 208 2.74 -17.01 5.66
C PHE A 208 2.03 -16.21 4.58
N ASN A 209 2.62 -15.11 4.11
CA ASN A 209 1.99 -14.29 3.08
C ASN A 209 1.94 -15.02 1.72
N GLY A 210 3.07 -15.57 1.27
CA GLY A 210 3.15 -16.32 0.02
C GLY A 210 2.88 -15.51 -1.25
N GLY A 211 2.84 -14.17 -1.15
CA GLY A 211 2.65 -13.27 -2.28
C GLY A 211 3.88 -13.22 -3.19
N ARG A 212 3.82 -13.88 -4.36
CA ARG A 212 4.92 -13.94 -5.35
C ARG A 212 5.41 -12.56 -5.81
N THR A 213 4.47 -11.73 -6.25
CA THR A 213 4.75 -10.36 -6.71
C THR A 213 5.29 -9.49 -5.57
N TYR A 214 4.84 -9.73 -4.34
CA TYR A 214 5.32 -9.03 -3.15
C TYR A 214 6.80 -9.34 -2.88
N ILE A 215 7.18 -10.63 -2.89
CA ILE A 215 8.57 -11.07 -2.72
C ILE A 215 9.46 -10.45 -3.81
N LEU A 216 9.03 -10.53 -5.08
CA LEU A 216 9.78 -9.96 -6.19
C LEU A 216 10.00 -8.45 -6.02
N ASN A 217 8.95 -7.71 -5.68
CA ASN A 217 9.05 -6.26 -5.48
C ASN A 217 9.91 -5.89 -4.28
N MET A 218 9.91 -6.72 -3.23
CA MET A 218 10.80 -6.55 -2.08
C MET A 218 12.26 -6.74 -2.48
N LEU A 219 12.57 -7.78 -3.26
CA LEU A 219 13.91 -8.04 -3.78
C LEU A 219 14.39 -6.92 -4.68
N VAL A 220 13.55 -6.44 -5.62
CA VAL A 220 13.88 -5.30 -6.49
C VAL A 220 14.12 -4.02 -5.67
N THR A 221 13.32 -3.79 -4.62
CA THR A 221 13.49 -2.62 -3.75
C THR A 221 14.80 -2.69 -2.96
N ILE A 222 15.14 -3.86 -2.40
CA ILE A 222 16.42 -4.09 -1.72
C ILE A 222 17.57 -3.92 -2.70
N PHE A 223 17.44 -4.45 -3.92
CA PHE A 223 18.42 -4.26 -4.98
C PHE A 223 18.64 -2.77 -5.31
N PHE A 224 17.56 -1.98 -5.41
CA PHE A 224 17.69 -0.52 -5.57
C PHE A 224 18.36 0.13 -4.37
N PHE A 225 18.05 -0.27 -3.13
CA PHE A 225 18.75 0.25 -1.95
C PHE A 225 20.25 0.01 -2.05
N VAL A 226 20.62 -1.22 -2.39
CA VAL A 226 22.00 -1.68 -2.47
C VAL A 226 22.75 -0.94 -3.58
N THR A 227 22.18 -0.86 -4.78
CA THR A 227 22.83 -0.22 -5.94
C THR A 227 23.01 1.28 -5.78
N PHE A 228 22.04 1.98 -5.19
CA PHE A 228 22.09 3.45 -5.10
C PHE A 228 22.74 3.99 -3.83
N ASN A 229 22.84 3.20 -2.75
CA ASN A 229 23.44 3.66 -1.50
C ASN A 229 24.77 2.98 -1.14
N LEU A 230 25.11 1.84 -1.75
CA LEU A 230 26.30 1.07 -1.36
C LEU A 230 27.40 1.16 -2.41
N SER A 231 28.65 1.16 -1.96
CA SER A 231 29.79 0.95 -2.85
C SER A 231 29.90 -0.53 -3.23
N LEU A 232 30.39 -0.83 -4.45
CA LEU A 232 30.55 -2.20 -4.97
C LEU A 232 31.35 -3.14 -4.05
N LYS A 233 32.28 -2.60 -3.24
CA LYS A 233 33.05 -3.38 -2.25
C LYS A 233 32.17 -3.87 -1.09
N ILE A 234 31.16 -3.09 -0.72
CA ILE A 234 30.23 -3.44 0.37
C ILE A 234 29.08 -4.32 -0.15
N PHE A 235 28.75 -4.22 -1.44
CA PHE A 235 27.85 -5.18 -2.10
C PHE A 235 28.31 -6.62 -1.92
N ALA A 236 29.61 -6.90 -2.13
CA ALA A 236 30.18 -8.24 -1.94
C ALA A 236 30.05 -8.76 -0.48
N VAL A 237 30.16 -7.86 0.52
CA VAL A 237 29.94 -8.22 1.94
C VAL A 237 28.46 -8.41 2.25
N SER A 238 27.57 -7.73 1.53
CA SER A 238 26.11 -7.89 1.67
C SER A 238 25.63 -9.25 1.13
N VAL A 239 26.33 -9.84 0.16
CA VAL A 239 26.11 -11.23 -0.28
C VAL A 239 26.36 -12.23 0.85
N VAL A 240 27.19 -11.90 1.85
CA VAL A 240 27.38 -12.74 3.05
C VAL A 240 26.10 -12.82 3.89
N PHE A 241 25.19 -11.83 3.82
CA PHE A 241 23.86 -11.92 4.44
C PHE A 241 22.86 -12.74 3.62
N ILE A 242 23.12 -12.95 2.32
CA ILE A 242 22.34 -13.86 1.47
C ILE A 242 22.62 -15.32 1.85
N ILE A 243 23.83 -15.65 2.31
CA ILE A 243 24.20 -17.02 2.72
C ILE A 243 23.31 -17.56 3.86
N PRO A 244 23.12 -16.86 5.01
CA PRO A 244 22.19 -17.32 6.03
C PRO A 244 20.73 -17.26 5.58
N LEU A 245 20.35 -16.38 4.65
CA LEU A 245 19.02 -16.42 4.03
C LEU A 245 18.83 -17.69 3.18
N MET A 246 19.82 -18.06 2.37
CA MET A 246 19.83 -19.28 1.56
C MET A 246 19.91 -20.53 2.43
N ALA A 247 20.68 -20.50 3.51
CA ALA A 247 20.73 -21.58 4.48
C ALA A 247 19.39 -21.73 5.20
N PHE A 248 18.76 -20.61 5.60
CA PHE A 248 17.45 -20.61 6.22
C PHE A 248 16.35 -21.11 5.27
N THR A 249 16.36 -20.69 4.00
CA THR A 249 15.46 -21.26 3.00
C THR A 249 15.74 -22.75 2.86
N THR A 250 16.99 -23.19 2.70
CA THR A 250 17.35 -24.61 2.54
C THR A 250 16.94 -25.46 3.75
N VAL A 251 17.11 -24.97 4.97
CA VAL A 251 16.63 -25.66 6.19
C VAL A 251 15.10 -25.74 6.19
N SER A 252 14.42 -24.67 5.77
CA SER A 252 12.96 -24.70 5.62
C SER A 252 12.52 -25.68 4.53
N ILE A 253 13.27 -25.77 3.42
CA ILE A 253 13.05 -26.75 2.35
C ILE A 253 13.10 -28.18 2.91
N LEU A 254 14.09 -28.46 3.76
CA LEU A 254 14.26 -29.75 4.40
C LEU A 254 13.17 -30.05 5.44
N LEU A 255 12.62 -29.02 6.10
CA LEU A 255 11.58 -29.17 7.13
C LEU A 255 10.16 -29.30 6.56
N PHE A 256 9.85 -28.64 5.43
CA PHE A 256 8.51 -28.60 4.85
C PHE A 256 8.30 -29.58 3.67
N GLY A 257 9.34 -30.30 3.24
CA GLY A 257 9.28 -31.31 2.18
C GLY A 257 9.51 -30.76 0.76
N SER A 258 10.02 -31.61 -0.14
CA SER A 258 10.34 -31.26 -1.53
C SER A 258 9.13 -30.81 -2.34
N ASP A 259 7.96 -31.37 -2.05
CA ASP A 259 6.75 -31.20 -2.87
C ASP A 259 6.16 -29.80 -2.68
N PHE A 260 6.19 -29.26 -1.46
CA PHE A 260 5.73 -27.90 -1.16
C PHE A 260 6.47 -26.84 -2.00
N LEU A 261 7.76 -27.01 -2.24
CA LEU A 261 8.55 -26.06 -3.04
C LEU A 261 8.37 -26.24 -4.51
N SER A 262 8.24 -27.49 -4.97
CA SER A 262 7.88 -27.79 -6.35
C SER A 262 6.59 -27.05 -6.70
N ASP A 263 5.59 -27.13 -5.83
CA ASP A 263 4.31 -26.43 -5.99
C ASP A 263 4.49 -24.90 -6.00
N LYS A 264 5.25 -24.33 -5.05
CA LYS A 264 5.52 -22.88 -5.03
C LYS A 264 6.32 -22.42 -6.26
N PHE A 265 7.30 -23.19 -6.71
CA PHE A 265 8.13 -22.88 -7.85
C PHE A 265 7.34 -22.95 -9.17
N ASN A 266 6.52 -23.99 -9.34
CA ASN A 266 5.61 -24.12 -10.48
C ASN A 266 4.63 -22.94 -10.53
N LEU A 267 4.10 -22.51 -9.38
CA LEU A 267 3.32 -21.30 -9.28
C LEU A 267 4.11 -20.04 -9.73
N PHE A 268 5.39 -19.89 -9.39
CA PHE A 268 6.20 -18.77 -9.90
C PHE A 268 6.39 -18.82 -11.42
N LEU A 269 6.63 -20.00 -11.99
CA LEU A 269 6.74 -20.17 -13.45
C LEU A 269 5.44 -19.83 -14.17
N ASP A 270 4.30 -20.27 -13.64
CA ASP A 270 2.98 -19.96 -14.21
C ASP A 270 2.69 -18.47 -14.24
N MET A 271 3.13 -17.71 -13.23
CA MET A 271 3.02 -16.25 -13.23
C MET A 271 3.77 -15.64 -14.41
N PHE A 272 5.00 -16.09 -14.69
CA PHE A 272 5.77 -15.62 -15.84
C PHE A 272 5.15 -16.08 -17.15
N LYS A 273 4.64 -17.31 -17.21
CA LYS A 273 3.94 -17.83 -18.39
C LYS A 273 2.75 -16.93 -18.74
N VAL A 274 1.85 -16.67 -17.80
CA VAL A 274 0.67 -15.83 -18.05
C VAL A 274 1.06 -14.40 -18.45
N VAL A 275 2.07 -13.81 -17.80
CA VAL A 275 2.51 -12.43 -18.09
C VAL A 275 3.18 -12.31 -19.47
N PHE A 276 3.99 -13.28 -19.88
CA PHE A 276 4.77 -13.18 -21.12
C PHE A 276 4.13 -13.84 -22.32
N THR A 277 3.31 -14.88 -22.13
CA THR A 277 2.72 -15.67 -23.23
C THR A 277 1.22 -15.43 -23.41
N PHE A 278 0.55 -14.79 -22.45
CA PHE A 278 -0.92 -14.64 -22.42
C PHE A 278 -1.71 -15.97 -22.48
N GLU A 279 -1.03 -17.10 -22.28
CA GLU A 279 -1.68 -18.41 -22.22
C GLU A 279 -2.17 -18.71 -20.81
N GLN A 280 -3.25 -19.50 -20.71
CA GLN A 280 -3.71 -20.02 -19.44
C GLN A 280 -2.66 -20.96 -18.82
N GLY A 281 -2.43 -20.79 -17.52
CA GLY A 281 -1.60 -21.68 -16.70
C GLY A 281 -2.45 -22.57 -15.80
N ASN A 282 -1.80 -23.31 -14.90
CA ASN A 282 -2.52 -24.13 -13.91
C ASN A 282 -3.01 -23.28 -12.70
N ASP A 283 -2.56 -22.03 -12.57
CA ASP A 283 -2.96 -21.11 -11.50
C ASP A 283 -4.27 -20.36 -11.84
N ILE A 284 -5.35 -20.71 -11.12
CA ILE A 284 -6.69 -20.09 -11.23
C ILE A 284 -6.61 -18.55 -11.14
N SER A 285 -5.80 -18.02 -10.23
CA SER A 285 -5.64 -16.56 -10.04
C SER A 285 -5.08 -15.85 -11.27
N SER A 286 -4.22 -16.51 -12.05
CA SER A 286 -3.62 -15.92 -13.24
C SER A 286 -4.57 -16.01 -14.43
N ASN A 287 -5.37 -17.07 -14.53
CA ASN A 287 -6.40 -17.23 -15.57
C ASN A 287 -7.56 -16.24 -15.39
N ILE A 288 -8.00 -15.99 -14.15
CA ILE A 288 -9.01 -14.97 -13.83
C ILE A 288 -8.62 -13.58 -14.38
N ARG A 289 -7.33 -13.23 -14.33
CA ARG A 289 -6.86 -11.95 -14.87
C ARG A 289 -7.06 -11.86 -16.38
N LEU A 290 -6.80 -12.93 -17.13
CA LEU A 290 -7.00 -12.96 -18.58
C LEU A 290 -8.49 -12.83 -18.92
N ILE A 291 -9.37 -13.54 -18.20
CA ILE A 291 -10.83 -13.45 -18.37
C ILE A 291 -11.33 -12.02 -18.11
N ASN A 292 -10.83 -11.38 -17.04
CA ASN A 292 -11.17 -10.00 -16.70
C ASN A 292 -10.68 -9.00 -17.75
N LEU A 293 -9.48 -9.22 -18.31
CA LEU A 293 -8.95 -8.39 -19.39
C LEU A 293 -9.79 -8.50 -20.67
N GLU A 294 -10.19 -9.71 -21.06
CA GLU A 294 -11.06 -9.94 -22.22
C GLU A 294 -12.43 -9.28 -22.05
N SER A 295 -13.00 -9.37 -20.84
CA SER A 295 -14.30 -8.76 -20.52
C SER A 295 -14.24 -7.23 -20.64
N ILE A 296 -13.16 -6.60 -20.17
CA ILE A 296 -12.92 -5.16 -20.33
C ILE A 296 -12.75 -4.78 -21.80
N GLN A 297 -11.97 -5.55 -22.55
CA GLN A 297 -11.73 -5.27 -23.95
C GLN A 297 -13.05 -5.21 -24.73
N ARG A 298 -13.90 -6.23 -24.58
CA ARG A 298 -15.22 -6.27 -25.23
C ARG A 298 -16.09 -5.07 -24.85
N PHE A 299 -16.06 -4.66 -23.57
CA PHE A 299 -16.81 -3.49 -23.12
C PHE A 299 -16.30 -2.18 -23.74
N ILE A 300 -14.98 -1.98 -23.76
CA ILE A 300 -14.35 -0.78 -24.32
C ILE A 300 -14.60 -0.67 -25.83
N GLU A 301 -14.58 -1.79 -26.56
CA GLU A 301 -14.90 -1.83 -27.99
C GLU A 301 -16.33 -1.33 -28.27
N GLN A 302 -17.28 -1.63 -27.38
CA GLN A 302 -18.67 -1.16 -27.48
C GLN A 302 -18.84 0.28 -26.95
N ASN A 303 -17.98 0.72 -26.04
CA ASN A 303 -18.10 1.98 -25.32
C ASN A 303 -16.79 2.78 -25.38
N PHE A 304 -16.33 3.13 -26.59
CA PHE A 304 -15.01 3.72 -26.81
C PHE A 304 -14.74 4.98 -25.96
N ASN A 305 -15.77 5.79 -25.67
CA ASN A 305 -15.64 6.99 -24.83
C ASN A 305 -15.19 6.68 -23.38
N ALA A 306 -15.38 5.45 -22.91
CA ALA A 306 -14.95 5.01 -21.58
C ALA A 306 -13.43 5.09 -21.41
N ILE A 307 -12.65 5.11 -22.49
CA ILE A 307 -11.19 5.24 -22.43
C ILE A 307 -10.74 6.55 -21.76
N TYR A 308 -11.48 7.64 -21.93
CA TYR A 308 -11.04 8.96 -21.47
C TYR A 308 -11.25 9.18 -19.97
N PHE A 309 -12.44 8.85 -19.47
CA PHE A 309 -12.87 9.11 -18.09
C PHE A 309 -13.14 7.85 -17.27
N GLY A 310 -13.00 6.68 -17.89
CA GLY A 310 -13.31 5.40 -17.27
C GLY A 310 -14.80 5.19 -17.09
N VAL A 311 -15.14 4.01 -16.59
CA VAL A 311 -16.53 3.59 -16.36
C VAL A 311 -17.05 3.90 -14.95
N GLY A 312 -16.17 4.33 -14.05
CA GLY A 312 -16.50 4.56 -12.64
C GLY A 312 -16.62 3.29 -11.81
N ASN A 313 -16.60 3.44 -10.49
CA ASN A 313 -16.68 2.33 -9.56
C ASN A 313 -18.14 1.99 -9.20
N ILE A 314 -18.49 0.70 -9.33
CA ILE A 314 -19.81 0.19 -8.98
C ILE A 314 -19.84 -0.19 -7.50
N SER A 315 -20.90 0.24 -6.81
CA SER A 315 -21.20 -0.12 -5.43
C SER A 315 -21.71 -1.55 -5.36
N ASN A 316 -21.19 -2.34 -4.41
CA ASN A 316 -21.71 -3.69 -4.13
C ASN A 316 -23.19 -3.66 -3.65
N HIS A 317 -23.72 -2.50 -3.27
CA HIS A 317 -25.14 -2.32 -2.94
C HIS A 317 -26.02 -1.98 -4.15
N PHE A 318 -25.44 -1.82 -5.33
CA PHE A 318 -26.18 -1.56 -6.57
C PHE A 318 -26.10 -2.79 -7.46
N LEU A 319 -27.20 -3.53 -7.58
CA LEU A 319 -27.31 -4.76 -8.39
C LEU A 319 -26.13 -5.73 -8.14
N ASP A 320 -25.81 -6.03 -6.87
CA ASP A 320 -24.69 -6.91 -6.49
C ASP A 320 -23.31 -6.50 -7.05
N GLY A 321 -23.14 -5.24 -7.42
CA GLY A 321 -21.86 -4.67 -7.86
C GLY A 321 -21.44 -5.14 -9.25
N TRP A 322 -20.18 -5.55 -9.39
CA TRP A 322 -19.61 -6.00 -10.66
C TRP A 322 -20.19 -7.33 -11.15
N GLU A 323 -20.74 -8.14 -10.24
CA GLU A 323 -21.23 -9.48 -10.56
C GLU A 323 -22.41 -9.47 -11.53
N SER A 324 -23.33 -8.52 -11.40
CA SER A 324 -24.48 -8.42 -12.30
C SER A 324 -24.13 -8.02 -13.74
N PHE A 325 -23.01 -7.34 -13.95
CA PHE A 325 -22.62 -6.81 -15.25
C PHE A 325 -21.58 -7.68 -15.96
N PHE A 326 -20.64 -8.26 -15.20
CA PHE A 326 -19.48 -8.97 -15.75
C PHE A 326 -19.27 -10.37 -15.13
N GLY A 327 -20.13 -10.83 -14.22
CA GLY A 327 -19.89 -12.05 -13.45
C GLY A 327 -18.72 -11.87 -12.49
N TYR A 328 -17.88 -12.88 -12.33
CA TYR A 328 -16.70 -12.78 -11.45
C TYR A 328 -15.68 -11.78 -12.02
N PHE A 329 -15.78 -10.52 -11.60
CA PHE A 329 -14.94 -9.42 -12.06
C PHE A 329 -14.60 -8.47 -10.92
N TYR A 330 -13.30 -8.28 -10.69
CA TYR A 330 -12.80 -7.29 -9.76
C TYR A 330 -11.77 -6.43 -10.49
N PRO A 331 -12.04 -5.11 -10.69
CA PRO A 331 -11.07 -4.20 -11.30
C PRO A 331 -9.73 -4.18 -10.58
N SER A 332 -9.72 -4.47 -9.28
CA SER A 332 -8.49 -4.67 -8.55
C SER A 332 -7.65 -5.75 -9.25
N ASP A 333 -8.14 -6.95 -9.52
CA ASP A 333 -7.34 -8.15 -9.83
C ASP A 333 -6.38 -8.02 -11.02
N ILE A 334 -6.67 -7.09 -11.95
CA ILE A 334 -5.90 -6.78 -13.16
C ILE A 334 -4.99 -5.53 -13.01
N GLY A 335 -4.94 -4.93 -11.82
CA GLY A 335 -3.99 -3.91 -11.42
C GLY A 335 -4.16 -2.58 -12.16
N PHE A 336 -3.11 -2.15 -12.85
CA PHE A 336 -3.07 -0.86 -13.55
C PHE A 336 -4.15 -0.76 -14.64
N VAL A 337 -4.43 -1.85 -15.36
CA VAL A 337 -5.46 -1.87 -16.40
C VAL A 337 -6.84 -1.68 -15.80
N GLY A 338 -7.11 -2.25 -14.63
CA GLY A 338 -8.39 -2.04 -13.95
C GLY A 338 -8.55 -0.61 -13.42
N GLY A 339 -7.47 0.00 -12.91
CA GLY A 339 -7.47 1.43 -12.61
C GLY A 339 -7.76 2.30 -13.84
N ALA A 340 -7.16 1.96 -14.99
CA ALA A 340 -7.43 2.61 -16.26
C ALA A 340 -8.87 2.40 -16.74
N PHE A 341 -9.44 1.22 -16.52
CA PHE A 341 -10.84 0.94 -16.83
C PHE A 341 -11.79 1.80 -15.98
N LEU A 342 -11.53 1.95 -14.68
CA LEU A 342 -12.38 2.72 -13.78
C LEU A 342 -12.30 4.23 -14.02
N TYR A 343 -11.11 4.77 -14.28
CA TYR A 343 -10.88 6.21 -14.28
C TYR A 343 -10.37 6.78 -15.62
N GLY A 344 -10.12 5.92 -16.60
CA GLY A 344 -9.65 6.29 -17.93
C GLY A 344 -8.22 6.86 -17.94
N ILE A 345 -7.87 7.45 -19.08
CA ILE A 345 -6.61 8.19 -19.26
C ILE A 345 -6.51 9.35 -18.26
N PHE A 346 -7.63 10.04 -17.99
CA PHE A 346 -7.66 11.10 -16.98
C PHE A 346 -7.18 10.59 -15.62
N GLY A 347 -7.73 9.45 -15.17
CA GLY A 347 -7.30 8.77 -13.96
C GLY A 347 -5.83 8.37 -13.97
N ILE A 348 -5.33 7.80 -15.06
CA ILE A 348 -3.90 7.45 -15.18
C ILE A 348 -3.00 8.68 -14.95
N VAL A 349 -3.34 9.82 -15.57
CA VAL A 349 -2.54 11.04 -15.43
C VAL A 349 -2.63 11.59 -14.01
N CYS A 350 -3.85 11.77 -13.49
CA CYS A 350 -4.10 12.44 -12.23
C CYS A 350 -3.78 11.57 -11.00
N ILE A 351 -4.11 10.29 -11.05
CA ILE A 351 -3.99 9.38 -9.90
C ILE A 351 -2.61 8.72 -9.87
N TRP A 352 -2.00 8.45 -11.02
CA TRP A 352 -0.73 7.72 -11.08
C TRP A 352 0.45 8.58 -11.51
N LEU A 353 0.43 9.17 -12.71
CA LEU A 353 1.60 9.84 -13.27
C LEU A 353 2.04 11.05 -12.45
N ILE A 354 1.12 11.95 -12.10
CA ILE A 354 1.46 13.14 -11.31
C ILE A 354 1.95 12.75 -9.90
N PRO A 355 1.25 11.90 -9.11
CA PRO A 355 1.75 11.45 -7.81
C PRO A 355 3.09 10.71 -7.88
N SER A 356 3.32 9.91 -8.93
CA SER A 356 4.60 9.23 -9.16
C SER A 356 5.71 10.24 -9.44
N PHE A 357 5.46 11.22 -10.31
CA PHE A 357 6.42 12.28 -10.61
C PHE A 357 6.79 13.08 -9.35
N VAL A 358 5.79 13.49 -8.56
CA VAL A 358 6.01 14.16 -7.28
C VAL A 358 6.83 13.26 -6.33
N SER A 359 6.52 11.97 -6.28
CA SER A 359 7.29 10.99 -5.50
C SER A 359 8.76 10.94 -5.90
N PHE A 360 9.06 10.85 -7.21
CA PHE A 360 10.44 10.88 -7.70
C PHE A 360 11.18 12.16 -7.33
N LEU A 361 10.53 13.33 -7.40
CA LEU A 361 11.13 14.59 -6.98
C LEU A 361 11.54 14.57 -5.49
N TYR A 362 10.67 14.06 -4.61
CA TYR A 362 10.97 14.02 -3.17
C TYR A 362 11.93 12.90 -2.78
N LEU A 363 11.95 11.77 -3.50
CA LEU A 363 13.00 10.76 -3.40
C LEU A 363 14.38 11.38 -3.71
N TYR A 364 14.46 12.18 -4.78
CA TYR A 364 15.69 12.87 -5.15
C TYR A 364 16.11 13.93 -4.12
N LYS A 365 15.18 14.78 -3.66
CA LYS A 365 15.46 15.84 -2.68
C LYS A 365 15.98 15.28 -1.35
N THR A 366 15.46 14.14 -0.92
CA THR A 366 15.83 13.51 0.35
C THR A 366 17.01 12.54 0.23
N ARG A 367 17.63 12.42 -0.95
CA ARG A 367 18.68 11.41 -1.20
C ARG A 367 19.92 11.54 -0.34
N LYS A 368 20.30 12.77 0.02
CA LYS A 368 21.51 13.10 0.78
C LYS A 368 21.31 12.98 2.30
N VAL A 369 20.08 12.73 2.74
CA VAL A 369 19.77 12.59 4.16
C VAL A 369 20.28 11.23 4.64
N ASN A 370 21.12 11.24 5.66
CA ASN A 370 21.65 10.02 6.27
C ASN A 370 20.87 9.67 7.54
N ASP A 371 19.63 9.21 7.38
CA ASP A 371 18.73 8.85 8.46
C ASP A 371 18.07 7.50 8.15
N ILE A 372 18.09 6.56 9.10
CA ILE A 372 17.59 5.19 8.89
C ILE A 372 16.09 5.21 8.61
N PHE A 373 15.33 6.02 9.35
CA PHE A 373 13.89 6.12 9.18
C PHE A 373 13.53 6.72 7.84
N ILE A 374 14.15 7.85 7.46
CA ILE A 374 13.89 8.50 6.18
C ILE A 374 14.23 7.59 5.01
N ASP A 375 15.31 6.83 5.09
CA ASP A 375 15.66 5.86 4.04
C ASP A 375 14.63 4.74 3.96
N SER A 376 14.19 4.23 5.11
CA SER A 376 13.13 3.23 5.17
C SER A 376 11.85 3.74 4.52
N VAL A 377 11.47 5.00 4.76
CA VAL A 377 10.32 5.66 4.12
C VAL A 377 10.53 5.83 2.61
N ARG A 378 11.73 6.23 2.16
CA ARG A 378 12.08 6.34 0.73
C ARG A 378 11.91 5.00 0.01
N TYR A 379 12.46 3.93 0.58
CA TYR A 379 12.39 2.60 -0.04
C TYR A 379 11.00 1.97 0.09
N THR A 380 10.23 2.30 1.12
CA THR A 380 8.80 1.95 1.19
C THR A 380 8.00 2.65 0.08
N LEU A 381 8.29 3.91 -0.21
CA LEU A 381 7.70 4.63 -1.33
C LEU A 381 8.07 4.00 -2.69
N ILE A 382 9.35 3.64 -2.87
CA ILE A 382 9.81 2.93 -4.08
C ILE A 382 9.09 1.59 -4.23
N PHE A 383 8.97 0.79 -3.17
CA PHE A 383 8.22 -0.47 -3.18
C PHE A 383 6.77 -0.24 -3.66
N HIS A 384 6.09 0.79 -3.17
CA HIS A 384 4.74 1.13 -3.58
C HIS A 384 4.63 1.67 -5.02
N LEU A 385 5.69 2.31 -5.53
CA LEU A 385 5.77 2.72 -6.94
C LEU A 385 6.03 1.54 -7.90
N LEU A 386 6.67 0.47 -7.42
CA LEU A 386 6.95 -0.74 -8.20
C LEU A 386 5.78 -1.74 -8.21
N THR A 387 4.74 -1.48 -7.42
CA THR A 387 3.57 -2.36 -7.27
C THR A 387 2.27 -1.82 -7.94
N PRO A 388 2.28 -1.14 -9.10
CA PRO A 388 1.03 -0.69 -9.73
C PRO A 388 0.16 -1.87 -10.20
N GLN A 389 0.78 -3.03 -10.45
CA GLN A 389 0.08 -4.27 -10.77
C GLN A 389 -0.76 -4.83 -9.61
N GLN A 390 -0.58 -4.35 -8.37
CA GLN A 390 -1.26 -4.83 -7.17
C GLN A 390 -2.12 -3.74 -6.50
N HIS A 391 -2.91 -3.00 -7.28
CA HIS A 391 -4.02 -2.18 -6.75
C HIS A 391 -3.62 -0.87 -6.05
N ILE A 392 -2.33 -0.61 -5.80
CA ILE A 392 -1.95 0.39 -4.78
C ILE A 392 -2.30 1.83 -5.15
N ALA A 393 -2.09 2.22 -6.40
CA ALA A 393 -2.33 3.59 -6.86
C ALA A 393 -3.80 4.02 -6.79
N TYR A 394 -4.68 3.11 -7.21
CA TYR A 394 -6.09 3.40 -7.48
C TYR A 394 -7.01 2.97 -6.34
N PHE A 395 -6.67 1.91 -5.62
CA PHE A 395 -7.56 1.29 -4.61
C PHE A 395 -7.05 1.47 -3.17
N THR A 396 -5.75 1.72 -2.98
CA THR A 396 -5.16 1.98 -1.65
C THR A 396 -4.17 3.13 -1.66
N ILE A 397 -4.60 4.29 -2.18
CA ILE A 397 -3.75 5.47 -2.42
C ILE A 397 -2.99 5.93 -1.16
N PHE A 398 -3.54 5.71 0.04
CA PHE A 398 -2.87 6.03 1.30
C PHE A 398 -1.49 5.39 1.47
N LYS A 399 -1.29 4.16 0.97
CA LYS A 399 0.01 3.46 1.06
C LYS A 399 1.10 4.20 0.29
N LEU A 400 0.75 4.87 -0.81
CA LEU A 400 1.66 5.71 -1.58
C LEU A 400 1.82 7.09 -0.91
N LEU A 401 0.72 7.68 -0.47
CA LEU A 401 0.71 9.06 0.02
C LEU A 401 1.32 9.22 1.41
N LEU A 402 1.15 8.26 2.30
CA LEU A 402 1.73 8.33 3.64
C LEU A 402 3.26 8.52 3.60
N PRO A 403 4.06 7.65 2.95
CA PRO A 403 5.49 7.85 2.87
C PRO A 403 5.86 9.11 2.07
N LEU A 404 5.12 9.44 1.00
CA LEU A 404 5.32 10.69 0.25
C LEU A 404 5.20 11.91 1.16
N PHE A 405 4.10 12.05 1.89
CA PHE A 405 3.83 13.21 2.75
C PHE A 405 4.79 13.28 3.95
N ILE A 406 5.30 12.14 4.44
CA ILE A 406 6.40 12.12 5.41
C ILE A 406 7.66 12.73 4.81
N LEU A 407 8.05 12.35 3.59
CA LEU A 407 9.23 12.92 2.91
C LEU A 407 9.05 14.41 2.60
N ILE A 408 7.86 14.84 2.17
CA ILE A 408 7.55 16.26 1.94
C ILE A 408 7.70 17.03 3.26
N GLY A 409 7.06 16.55 4.33
CA GLY A 409 7.11 17.18 5.65
C GLY A 409 8.53 17.26 6.21
N TYR A 410 9.29 16.17 6.10
CA TYR A 410 10.69 16.12 6.52
C TYR A 410 11.56 17.10 5.74
N SER A 411 11.44 17.12 4.40
CA SER A 411 12.24 18.00 3.55
C SER A 411 12.03 19.47 3.90
N LYS A 412 10.79 19.89 4.17
CA LYS A 412 10.49 21.26 4.62
C LYS A 412 11.18 21.61 5.92
N LEU A 413 11.04 20.75 6.94
CA LEU A 413 11.71 20.96 8.22
C LEU A 413 13.24 21.02 8.07
N TYR A 414 13.81 20.19 7.21
CA TYR A 414 15.25 20.15 6.97
C TYR A 414 15.77 21.45 6.33
N TYR A 415 15.10 21.94 5.27
CA TYR A 415 15.50 23.20 4.62
C TYR A 415 15.23 24.43 5.51
N GLU A 416 14.15 24.45 6.30
CA GLU A 416 13.91 25.52 7.26
C GLU A 416 15.00 25.60 8.34
N ARG A 417 15.58 24.47 8.74
CA ARG A 417 16.71 24.44 9.67
C ARG A 417 17.99 24.96 9.04
N LEU A 418 18.30 24.56 7.81
CA LEU A 418 19.49 25.04 7.08
C LEU A 418 19.45 26.56 6.86
N ASN A 419 18.29 27.11 6.53
CA ASN A 419 18.13 28.56 6.30
C ASN A 419 18.14 29.41 7.59
N LYS A 420 18.00 28.78 8.77
CA LYS A 420 18.12 29.48 10.07
C LYS A 420 19.53 29.45 10.64
N THR A 421 20.42 28.64 10.06
CA THR A 421 21.84 28.51 10.46
C THR A 421 22.78 29.36 9.59
N VAL A 422 22.23 30.08 8.61
CA VAL A 422 22.89 31.14 7.82
C VAL A 422 22.31 32.45 8.31
#